data_AF-A0A2I0M0Z9-F1
#
_entry.id   AF-A0A2I0M0Z9-F1
#
_cell.length_a   1.000
_cell.length_b   1.000
_cell.length_c   1.000
_cell.angle_alpha   90.00
_cell.angle_beta   90.00
_cell.angle_gamma   90.00
#
_symmetry.space_group_name_H-M   'P 1'
#
loop_
_entity.id
_entity.type
_entity.pdbx_description
1 polymer ?
#
loop_
_entity_poly.entity_id
_entity_poly.type
_entity_poly.pdbx_seq_one_letter_code
_entity_poly.pdbx_strand_id
1 'polypeptide(L)'
;MEENKKEEKPEEQLTEPESAFPEVLLEYQIENKEAAIYQALLDLEEVRKKNKEYHERNDLLKEKQQAQIRRILRHLEEEEKKREEKEVVTRDDVEESLKATWQYVRDEEQLLKDLQSQIEETDQRTSEKQSERDYWLEYINVGSKIEAKEIMNLEKDIEDVKDDLRRNTEYYCNTLQAVEEEHVRLIEEHMKLSKEQTPENIVKYLDRNTCKEFQENEWLKEEVKIYQKEVSDLKASIQLLEEENIGLVTKLIDAKLQIVPRHLFLIQAAGLQEGFPKDEMKEIEYREYAAEADGDESLRSTTVPYQKNKTFAKIQSETEKPEDSDEELQKISTPTSDSLLSEDEKDFQEYLELETNLLCVVGKAMPIHEQPEEMPSTSHTEDGVTGKSDRHITARMIRALSEEKVG
;
A
#
# COMPACT_ATOMS: atom_id res chain seq x y z
N MET A 1 70.81 41.18 181.20
CA MET A 1 71.69 41.38 182.38
C MET A 1 73.10 41.55 181.85
N GLU A 2 73.98 42.24 182.60
CA GLU A 2 75.43 42.40 182.33
C GLU A 2 75.81 43.05 180.96
N GLU A 3 76.60 44.14 180.92
CA GLU A 3 78.06 44.25 181.10
C GLU A 3 78.89 43.63 179.94
N ASN A 4 79.97 44.22 179.41
CA ASN A 4 80.84 45.30 179.91
C ASN A 4 81.61 46.04 178.76
N LYS A 5 82.13 47.25 179.04
CA LYS A 5 83.42 47.90 178.63
C LYS A 5 83.99 47.71 177.19
N LYS A 6 84.30 48.78 176.43
CA LYS A 6 85.59 49.56 176.39
C LYS A 6 86.81 48.73 175.96
N GLU A 7 87.73 49.13 175.09
CA GLU A 7 88.20 50.45 174.55
C GLU A 7 88.72 50.20 173.08
N GLU A 8 89.27 51.08 172.21
CA GLU A 8 89.65 52.51 172.23
C GLU A 8 89.55 53.21 170.82
N LYS A 9 90.68 53.44 170.11
CA LYS A 9 90.87 54.22 168.85
C LYS A 9 92.27 53.89 168.22
N PRO A 10 92.79 54.48 167.11
CA PRO A 10 92.37 55.63 166.26
C PRO A 10 91.83 55.21 164.86
N GLU A 11 91.15 56.02 164.04
CA GLU A 11 91.13 57.47 163.77
C GLU A 11 92.18 58.00 162.76
N GLU A 12 91.85 57.95 161.46
CA GLU A 12 92.33 58.89 160.44
C GLU A 12 91.29 59.13 159.32
N GLN A 13 91.16 60.40 158.91
CA GLN A 13 90.71 60.92 157.60
C GLN A 13 89.25 60.67 157.11
N LEU A 14 88.38 61.65 157.42
CA LEU A 14 87.44 62.43 156.56
C LEU A 14 87.30 62.00 155.07
N THR A 15 86.15 62.12 154.37
CA THR A 15 85.26 63.32 154.28
C THR A 15 83.88 63.00 153.65
N GLU A 16 82.84 63.74 154.08
CA GLU A 16 81.49 64.10 153.54
C GLU A 16 80.76 63.33 152.37
N PRO A 17 79.40 63.20 152.43
CA PRO A 17 78.58 62.60 151.35
C PRO A 17 77.61 63.58 150.64
N GLU A 18 77.69 63.75 149.31
CA GLU A 18 76.72 64.59 148.54
C GLU A 18 76.49 64.17 147.05
N SER A 19 76.58 62.88 146.69
CA SER A 19 76.60 62.43 145.28
C SER A 19 75.31 61.84 144.68
N ALA A 20 74.23 61.65 145.46
CA ALA A 20 73.14 60.74 145.06
C ALA A 20 72.16 61.26 143.98
N PHE A 21 72.09 62.56 143.70
CA PHE A 21 71.11 63.13 142.77
C PHE A 21 71.53 63.10 141.28
N PRO A 22 72.78 63.42 140.90
CA PRO A 22 73.24 63.34 139.51
C PRO A 22 73.22 61.91 138.95
N GLU A 23 73.49 60.91 139.77
CA GLU A 23 73.65 59.51 139.36
C GLU A 23 72.32 58.89 138.91
N VAL A 24 71.24 59.08 139.69
CA VAL A 24 69.87 58.64 139.34
C VAL A 24 69.34 59.35 138.08
N LEU A 25 69.69 60.64 137.89
CA LEU A 25 69.35 61.37 136.67
C LEU A 25 70.08 60.82 135.42
N LEU A 26 71.28 60.26 135.60
CA LEU A 26 72.07 59.63 134.56
C LEU A 26 71.53 58.23 134.24
N GLU A 27 71.12 57.46 135.25
CA GLU A 27 70.49 56.14 135.11
C GLU A 27 69.14 56.23 134.38
N TYR A 28 68.27 57.19 134.72
CA TYR A 28 67.04 57.47 133.97
C TYR A 28 67.30 57.92 132.52
N GLN A 29 68.41 58.65 132.27
CA GLN A 29 68.82 58.96 130.90
C GLN A 29 69.31 57.72 130.15
N ILE A 30 70.00 56.79 130.80
CA ILE A 30 70.42 55.51 130.22
C ILE A 30 69.19 54.67 129.88
N GLU A 31 68.26 54.44 130.81
CA GLU A 31 67.04 53.66 130.58
C GLU A 31 66.22 54.22 129.41
N ASN A 32 66.06 55.54 129.33
CA ASN A 32 65.37 56.20 128.21
C ASN A 32 66.14 56.06 126.87
N LYS A 33 67.48 55.99 126.89
CA LYS A 33 68.28 55.70 125.69
C LYS A 33 68.21 54.23 125.30
N GLU A 34 68.20 53.31 126.25
CA GLU A 34 68.05 51.87 126.01
C GLU A 34 66.66 51.56 125.46
N ALA A 35 65.59 52.13 126.03
CA ALA A 35 64.24 52.05 125.47
C ALA A 35 64.17 52.58 124.02
N ALA A 36 64.83 53.71 123.73
CA ALA A 36 64.93 54.24 122.36
C ALA A 36 65.76 53.33 121.42
N ILE A 37 66.79 52.64 121.93
CA ILE A 37 67.57 51.65 121.17
C ILE A 37 66.72 50.40 120.91
N TYR A 38 65.97 49.90 121.89
CA TYR A 38 65.07 48.76 121.71
C TYR A 38 63.96 49.06 120.69
N GLN A 39 63.35 50.26 120.74
CA GLN A 39 62.40 50.69 119.71
C GLN A 39 63.06 50.76 118.33
N ALA A 40 64.24 51.38 118.22
CA ALA A 40 64.96 51.46 116.95
C ALA A 40 65.39 50.09 116.40
N LEU A 41 65.67 49.09 117.27
CA LEU A 41 65.95 47.71 116.87
C LEU A 41 64.70 46.99 116.36
N LEU A 42 63.55 47.18 117.01
CA LEU A 42 62.26 46.64 116.56
C LEU A 42 61.85 47.25 115.21
N ASP A 43 61.93 48.57 115.07
CA ASP A 43 61.66 49.28 113.81
C ASP A 43 62.58 48.79 112.68
N LEU A 44 63.86 48.56 112.99
CA LEU A 44 64.87 48.09 112.03
C LEU A 44 64.66 46.62 111.65
N GLU A 45 64.18 45.76 112.55
CA GLU A 45 63.74 44.39 112.24
C GLU A 45 62.49 44.40 111.36
N GLU A 46 61.51 45.25 111.65
CA GLU A 46 60.29 45.39 110.84
C GLU A 46 60.62 45.90 109.42
N VAL A 47 61.50 46.89 109.29
CA VAL A 47 62.01 47.38 108.00
C VAL A 47 62.81 46.31 107.27
N ARG A 48 63.65 45.51 107.95
CA ARG A 48 64.33 44.34 107.34
C ARG A 48 63.33 43.32 106.80
N LYS A 49 62.24 43.04 107.53
CA LYS A 49 61.17 42.12 107.08
C LYS A 49 60.44 42.68 105.86
N LYS A 50 59.98 43.93 105.91
CA LYS A 50 59.34 44.63 104.77
C LYS A 50 60.25 44.64 103.54
N ASN A 51 61.56 44.86 103.72
CA ASN A 51 62.51 44.86 102.60
C ASN A 51 62.63 43.48 101.93
N LYS A 52 62.67 42.37 102.70
CA LYS A 52 62.61 41.01 102.15
C LYS A 52 61.31 40.77 101.35
N GLU A 53 60.17 41.15 101.92
CA GLU A 53 58.86 41.05 101.26
C GLU A 53 58.80 41.88 99.96
N TYR A 54 59.45 43.06 99.92
CA TYR A 54 59.59 43.85 98.69
C TYR A 54 60.50 43.20 97.65
N HIS A 55 61.61 42.57 98.04
CA HIS A 55 62.47 41.80 97.13
C HIS A 55 61.72 40.61 96.52
N GLU A 56 61.09 39.77 97.34
CA GLU A 56 60.28 38.63 96.89
C GLU A 56 59.14 39.06 95.94
N ARG A 57 58.43 40.15 96.29
CA ARG A 57 57.38 40.72 95.43
C ARG A 57 57.91 41.27 94.12
N ASN A 58 59.11 41.86 94.11
CA ASN A 58 59.76 42.38 92.90
C ASN A 58 60.20 41.24 91.97
N ASP A 59 60.76 40.17 92.53
CA ASP A 59 61.20 39.03 91.72
C ASP A 59 60.01 38.25 91.14
N LEU A 60 58.94 38.03 91.91
CA LEU A 60 57.66 37.52 91.40
C LEU A 60 57.02 38.42 90.33
N LEU A 61 57.26 39.75 90.37
CA LEU A 61 56.81 40.67 89.34
C LEU A 61 57.64 40.54 88.05
N LYS A 62 58.98 40.44 88.17
CA LYS A 62 59.89 40.19 87.03
C LYS A 62 59.56 38.87 86.35
N GLU A 63 59.33 37.79 87.09
CA GLU A 63 58.94 36.49 86.53
C GLU A 63 57.64 36.58 85.74
N LYS A 64 56.62 37.26 86.28
CA LYS A 64 55.33 37.50 85.60
C LYS A 64 55.51 38.32 84.33
N GLN A 65 56.31 39.39 84.36
CA GLN A 65 56.64 40.20 83.19
C GLN A 65 57.39 39.37 82.13
N GLN A 66 58.41 38.60 82.53
CA GLN A 66 59.18 37.74 81.62
C GLN A 66 58.32 36.59 81.05
N ALA A 67 57.36 36.05 81.80
CA ALA A 67 56.38 35.08 81.32
C ALA A 67 55.38 35.71 80.32
N GLN A 68 54.95 36.96 80.55
CA GLN A 68 54.10 37.71 79.62
C GLN A 68 54.84 38.03 78.32
N ILE A 69 56.09 38.51 78.39
CA ILE A 69 56.95 38.74 77.22
C ILE A 69 57.13 37.43 76.41
N ARG A 70 57.43 36.31 77.08
CA ARG A 70 57.52 34.97 76.43
C ARG A 70 56.19 34.43 75.89
N ARG A 71 55.04 35.01 76.26
CA ARG A 71 53.74 34.72 75.61
C ARG A 71 53.57 35.58 74.36
N ILE A 72 53.87 36.87 74.44
CA ILE A 72 53.77 37.81 73.31
C ILE A 72 54.71 37.39 72.17
N LEU A 73 55.97 37.04 72.47
CA LEU A 73 56.94 36.61 71.46
C LEU A 73 56.48 35.37 70.70
N ARG A 74 55.92 34.35 71.38
CA ARG A 74 55.36 33.16 70.71
C ARG A 74 54.15 33.49 69.84
N HIS A 75 53.24 34.35 70.31
CA HIS A 75 52.12 34.80 69.48
C HIS A 75 52.60 35.58 68.23
N LEU A 76 53.68 36.35 68.33
CA LEU A 76 54.27 37.03 67.17
C LEU A 76 54.88 36.01 66.18
N GLU A 77 55.66 35.05 66.67
CA GLU A 77 56.26 33.96 65.88
C GLU A 77 55.20 33.07 65.20
N GLU A 78 54.09 32.77 65.90
CA GLU A 78 52.94 32.04 65.36
C GLU A 78 52.21 32.84 64.26
N GLU A 79 52.05 34.15 64.43
CA GLU A 79 51.44 35.02 63.41
C GLU A 79 52.39 35.33 62.24
N GLU A 80 53.70 35.24 62.44
CA GLU A 80 54.73 35.34 61.41
C GLU A 80 54.73 34.07 60.54
N LYS A 81 54.72 32.87 61.15
CA LYS A 81 54.56 31.61 60.41
C LYS A 81 53.22 31.55 59.65
N LYS A 82 52.11 31.99 60.25
CA LYS A 82 50.81 32.17 59.56
C LYS A 82 50.81 33.27 58.48
N ARG A 83 51.90 34.00 58.27
CA ARG A 83 52.11 34.90 57.12
C ARG A 83 53.08 34.32 56.10
N GLU A 84 54.07 33.54 56.51
CA GLU A 84 54.96 32.78 55.61
C GLU A 84 54.24 31.58 54.96
N GLU A 85 53.36 30.89 55.70
CA GLU A 85 52.48 29.81 55.23
C GLU A 85 51.37 30.30 54.28
N LYS A 86 51.12 31.63 54.23
CA LYS A 86 50.20 32.21 53.26
C LYS A 86 50.96 32.42 51.96
N GLU A 87 50.73 31.49 51.04
CA GLU A 87 51.15 31.56 49.64
C GLU A 87 50.97 32.98 49.10
N VAL A 88 52.09 33.56 48.63
CA VAL A 88 52.12 34.94 48.14
C VAL A 88 51.57 34.97 46.73
N VAL A 89 50.24 34.86 46.63
CA VAL A 89 49.50 35.02 45.37
C VAL A 89 49.91 36.35 44.74
N THR A 90 50.57 36.28 43.59
CA THR A 90 51.04 37.46 42.90
C THR A 90 49.89 38.15 42.20
N ARG A 91 50.09 39.42 41.80
CA ARG A 91 49.11 40.12 40.98
C ARG A 91 48.82 39.37 39.67
N ASP A 92 49.84 38.74 39.09
CA ASP A 92 49.75 38.11 37.79
C ASP A 92 48.91 36.82 37.88
N ASP A 93 49.04 36.04 38.96
CA ASP A 93 48.17 34.88 39.25
C ASP A 93 46.69 35.27 39.37
N VAL A 94 46.41 36.41 40.04
CA VAL A 94 45.04 36.95 40.14
C VAL A 94 44.54 37.40 38.77
N GLU A 95 45.37 38.06 37.97
CA GLU A 95 44.98 38.48 36.62
C GLU A 95 44.79 37.29 35.67
N GLU A 96 45.56 36.21 35.78
CA GLU A 96 45.37 34.98 34.98
C GLU A 96 44.12 34.21 35.40
N SER A 97 43.90 34.02 36.70
CA SER A 97 42.66 33.45 37.23
C SER A 97 41.43 34.27 36.80
N LEU A 98 41.52 35.60 36.86
CA LEU A 98 40.48 36.49 36.36
C LEU A 98 40.27 36.32 34.85
N LYS A 99 41.33 36.33 34.03
CA LYS A 99 41.24 36.07 32.56
C LYS A 99 40.57 34.72 32.27
N ALA A 100 40.88 33.67 33.04
CA ALA A 100 40.28 32.35 32.88
C ALA A 100 38.77 32.37 33.19
N THR A 101 38.35 33.01 34.29
CA THR A 101 36.91 33.16 34.61
C THR A 101 36.16 34.01 33.58
N TRP A 102 36.74 35.09 33.06
CA TRP A 102 36.16 35.88 31.96
C TRP A 102 36.08 35.08 30.65
N GLN A 103 37.01 34.16 30.39
CA GLN A 103 36.91 33.28 29.23
C GLN A 103 35.78 32.27 29.40
N TYR A 104 35.73 31.58 30.54
CA TYR A 104 34.68 30.63 30.89
C TYR A 104 33.27 31.24 30.76
N VAL A 105 33.04 32.42 31.34
CA VAL A 105 31.74 33.12 31.24
C VAL A 105 31.37 33.47 29.80
N ARG A 106 32.34 33.83 28.93
CA ARG A 106 32.05 34.08 27.51
C ARG A 106 31.73 32.82 26.73
N ASP A 107 32.39 31.71 27.05
CA ASP A 107 32.14 30.42 26.41
C ASP A 107 30.77 29.84 26.85
N GLU A 108 30.41 30.01 28.13
CA GLU A 108 29.07 29.71 28.67
C GLU A 108 27.98 30.61 28.05
N GLU A 109 28.23 31.92 27.95
CA GLU A 109 27.36 32.86 27.24
C GLU A 109 27.14 32.49 25.76
N GLN A 110 28.15 31.94 25.08
CA GLN A 110 28.01 31.51 23.69
C GLN A 110 27.21 30.21 23.61
N LEU A 111 27.51 29.22 24.46
CA LEU A 111 26.74 27.98 24.56
C LEU A 111 25.25 28.25 24.84
N LEU A 112 24.94 29.21 25.70
CA LEU A 112 23.55 29.62 25.98
C LEU A 112 22.86 30.22 24.75
N LYS A 113 23.55 31.01 23.91
CA LYS A 113 23.02 31.57 22.66
C LYS A 113 22.83 30.48 21.60
N ASP A 114 23.75 29.53 21.51
CA ASP A 114 23.68 28.39 20.59
C ASP A 114 22.53 27.44 20.97
N LEU A 115 22.29 27.23 22.27
CA LEU A 115 21.15 26.47 22.79
C LEU A 115 19.82 27.21 22.58
N GLN A 116 19.77 28.53 22.80
CA GLN A 116 18.58 29.34 22.50
C GLN A 116 18.21 29.27 21.01
N SER A 117 19.20 29.34 20.13
CA SER A 117 19.01 29.23 18.67
C SER A 117 18.48 27.85 18.28
N GLN A 118 18.96 26.78 18.91
CA GLN A 118 18.45 25.42 18.69
C GLN A 118 17.01 25.26 19.20
N ILE A 119 16.68 25.83 20.36
CA ILE A 119 15.31 25.82 20.90
C ILE A 119 14.36 26.51 19.92
N GLU A 120 14.68 27.73 19.47
CA GLU A 120 13.87 28.49 18.51
C GLU A 120 13.69 27.75 17.17
N GLU A 121 14.74 27.09 16.65
CA GLU A 121 14.65 26.22 15.47
C GLU A 121 13.73 25.01 15.69
N THR A 122 13.79 24.37 16.87
CA THR A 122 12.91 23.24 17.21
C THR A 122 11.46 23.66 17.47
N ASP A 123 11.23 24.83 18.06
CA ASP A 123 9.90 25.38 18.29
C ASP A 123 9.23 25.77 16.96
N GLN A 124 9.96 26.42 16.05
CA GLN A 124 9.48 26.72 14.70
C GLN A 124 9.12 25.44 13.92
N ARG A 125 10.01 24.44 13.91
CA ARG A 125 9.77 23.12 13.30
C ARG A 125 8.57 22.39 13.92
N THR A 126 8.37 22.56 15.24
CA THR A 126 7.25 21.95 15.96
C THR A 126 5.94 22.67 15.63
N SER A 127 5.94 24.00 15.56
CA SER A 127 4.80 24.83 15.12
C SER A 127 4.34 24.48 13.70
N GLU A 128 5.28 24.32 12.76
CA GLU A 128 5.01 23.83 11.41
C GLU A 128 4.31 22.47 11.43
N LYS A 129 4.83 21.50 12.20
CA LYS A 129 4.25 20.16 12.31
C LYS A 129 2.91 20.12 13.06
N GLN A 130 2.66 21.06 13.98
CA GLN A 130 1.34 21.26 14.57
C GLN A 130 0.34 21.79 13.53
N SER A 131 0.74 22.78 12.72
CA SER A 131 -0.12 23.31 11.65
C SER A 131 -0.47 22.27 10.58
N GLU A 132 0.48 21.40 10.22
CA GLU A 132 0.27 20.27 9.31
C GLU A 132 -0.70 19.23 9.91
N ARG A 133 -0.50 18.85 11.19
CA ARG A 133 -1.41 17.99 11.94
C ARG A 133 -2.84 18.54 11.94
N ASP A 134 -2.99 19.85 12.17
CA ASP A 134 -4.31 20.48 12.30
C ASP A 134 -5.01 20.63 10.94
N TYR A 135 -4.25 20.86 9.86
CA TYR A 135 -4.75 20.75 8.49
C TYR A 135 -5.27 19.32 8.20
N TRP A 136 -4.49 18.29 8.52
CA TRP A 136 -4.93 16.89 8.31
C TRP A 136 -6.14 16.52 9.19
N LEU A 137 -6.24 17.05 10.40
CA LEU A 137 -7.42 16.88 11.24
C LEU A 137 -8.66 17.61 10.66
N GLU A 138 -8.53 18.82 10.13
CA GLU A 138 -9.63 19.49 9.43
C GLU A 138 -10.06 18.69 8.18
N TYR A 139 -9.10 18.20 7.40
CA TYR A 139 -9.35 17.37 6.22
C TYR A 139 -10.09 16.07 6.60
N ILE A 140 -9.61 15.30 7.56
CA ILE A 140 -10.24 14.03 7.98
C ILE A 140 -11.66 14.26 8.55
N ASN A 141 -11.88 15.34 9.32
CA ASN A 141 -13.18 15.59 9.95
C ASN A 141 -14.21 16.23 8.99
N VAL A 142 -13.77 17.00 7.99
CA VAL A 142 -14.65 17.81 7.13
C VAL A 142 -14.37 17.60 5.64
N GLY A 143 -13.12 17.73 5.18
CA GLY A 143 -12.75 17.58 3.75
C GLY A 143 -13.16 16.23 3.17
N SER A 144 -12.73 15.14 3.81
CA SER A 144 -13.08 13.76 3.45
C SER A 144 -14.60 13.51 3.45
N LYS A 145 -15.38 14.18 4.30
CA LYS A 145 -16.86 14.10 4.28
C LYS A 145 -17.51 14.85 3.11
N ILE A 146 -16.82 15.85 2.54
CA ILE A 146 -17.27 16.58 1.35
C ILE A 146 -16.89 15.77 0.11
N GLU A 147 -15.63 15.36 0.00
CA GLU A 147 -15.11 14.55 -1.11
C GLU A 147 -15.83 13.20 -1.22
N ALA A 148 -16.14 12.52 -0.11
CA ALA A 148 -16.94 11.29 -0.15
C ALA A 148 -18.38 11.50 -0.68
N LYS A 149 -18.97 12.69 -0.50
CA LYS A 149 -20.27 13.03 -1.11
C LYS A 149 -20.13 13.36 -2.59
N GLU A 150 -19.04 14.02 -2.98
CA GLU A 150 -18.74 14.33 -4.38
C GLU A 150 -18.47 13.05 -5.18
N ILE A 151 -17.67 12.13 -4.64
CA ILE A 151 -17.45 10.78 -5.17
C ILE A 151 -18.79 10.03 -5.28
N MET A 152 -19.60 9.98 -4.22
CA MET A 152 -20.91 9.29 -4.24
C MET A 152 -21.88 9.88 -5.29
N ASN A 153 -21.83 11.20 -5.54
CA ASN A 153 -22.62 11.82 -6.61
C ASN A 153 -22.10 11.41 -8.00
N LEU A 154 -20.77 11.45 -8.22
CA LEU A 154 -20.15 11.06 -9.49
C LEU A 154 -20.34 9.56 -9.79
N GLU A 155 -20.23 8.68 -8.79
CA GLU A 155 -20.55 7.25 -8.90
C GLU A 155 -22.00 7.02 -9.35
N LYS A 156 -22.94 7.80 -8.80
CA LYS A 156 -24.35 7.76 -9.20
C LYS A 156 -24.54 8.28 -10.63
N ASP A 157 -23.95 9.41 -11.00
CA ASP A 157 -24.07 9.98 -12.34
C ASP A 157 -23.48 9.02 -13.40
N ILE A 158 -22.38 8.34 -13.06
CA ILE A 158 -21.80 7.25 -13.87
C ILE A 158 -22.77 6.08 -14.02
N GLU A 159 -23.46 5.66 -12.96
CA GLU A 159 -24.42 4.54 -13.02
C GLU A 159 -25.69 4.93 -13.80
N ASP A 160 -26.24 6.13 -13.59
CA ASP A 160 -27.38 6.65 -14.35
C ASP A 160 -27.04 6.70 -15.87
N VAL A 161 -25.83 7.11 -16.24
CA VAL A 161 -25.33 7.08 -17.63
C VAL A 161 -25.18 5.66 -18.17
N LYS A 162 -24.67 4.70 -17.39
CA LYS A 162 -24.65 3.27 -17.81
C LYS A 162 -26.05 2.73 -18.04
N ASP A 163 -27.00 3.09 -17.17
CA ASP A 163 -28.38 2.65 -17.24
C ASP A 163 -29.07 3.18 -18.51
N ASP A 164 -28.87 4.46 -18.84
CA ASP A 164 -29.38 5.03 -20.09
C ASP A 164 -28.67 4.49 -21.33
N LEU A 165 -27.36 4.25 -21.30
CA LEU A 165 -26.66 3.56 -22.40
C LEU A 165 -27.19 2.13 -22.60
N ARG A 166 -27.51 1.40 -21.54
CA ARG A 166 -28.12 0.06 -21.61
C ARG A 166 -29.52 0.12 -22.22
N ARG A 167 -30.40 0.99 -21.71
CA ARG A 167 -31.76 1.22 -22.24
C ARG A 167 -31.76 1.62 -23.72
N ASN A 168 -30.82 2.50 -24.10
CA ASN A 168 -30.64 2.97 -25.49
C ASN A 168 -30.13 1.85 -26.41
N THR A 169 -29.24 0.99 -25.91
CA THR A 169 -28.76 -0.21 -26.64
C THR A 169 -29.89 -1.22 -26.83
N GLU A 170 -30.65 -1.52 -25.77
CA GLU A 170 -31.85 -2.37 -25.83
C GLU A 170 -32.87 -1.82 -26.84
N TYR A 171 -33.14 -0.51 -26.82
CA TYR A 171 -33.99 0.16 -27.80
C TYR A 171 -33.49 -0.04 -29.24
N TYR A 172 -32.22 0.24 -29.52
CA TYR A 172 -31.67 0.08 -30.88
C TYR A 172 -31.68 -1.38 -31.34
N CYS A 173 -31.29 -2.34 -30.49
CA CYS A 173 -31.36 -3.76 -30.81
C CYS A 173 -32.80 -4.20 -31.14
N ASN A 174 -33.79 -3.79 -30.35
CA ASN A 174 -35.20 -4.10 -30.62
C ASN A 174 -35.69 -3.45 -31.93
N THR A 175 -35.30 -2.21 -32.24
CA THR A 175 -35.67 -1.57 -33.52
C THR A 175 -34.99 -2.20 -34.72
N LEU A 176 -33.73 -2.66 -34.58
CA LEU A 176 -33.01 -3.37 -35.63
C LEU A 176 -33.66 -4.74 -35.91
N GLN A 177 -33.92 -5.52 -34.87
CA GLN A 177 -34.61 -6.81 -34.98
C GLN A 177 -35.98 -6.65 -35.66
N ALA A 178 -36.77 -5.63 -35.28
CA ALA A 178 -38.06 -5.37 -35.94
C ALA A 178 -37.89 -5.06 -37.44
N VAL A 179 -36.87 -4.31 -37.85
CA VAL A 179 -36.58 -4.04 -39.27
C VAL A 179 -36.08 -5.28 -40.00
N GLU A 180 -35.31 -6.15 -39.34
CA GLU A 180 -34.88 -7.44 -39.90
C GLU A 180 -36.07 -8.40 -40.09
N GLU A 181 -36.98 -8.49 -39.12
CA GLU A 181 -38.21 -9.29 -39.21
C GLU A 181 -39.16 -8.79 -40.33
N GLU A 182 -39.34 -7.46 -40.45
CA GLU A 182 -40.06 -6.84 -41.57
C GLU A 182 -39.40 -7.18 -42.92
N HIS A 183 -38.07 -7.10 -43.02
CA HIS A 183 -37.32 -7.39 -44.23
C HIS A 183 -37.37 -8.87 -44.63
N VAL A 184 -37.28 -9.79 -43.66
CA VAL A 184 -37.47 -11.24 -43.88
C VAL A 184 -38.89 -11.52 -44.39
N ARG A 185 -39.92 -10.88 -43.80
CA ARG A 185 -41.31 -11.03 -44.26
C ARG A 185 -41.51 -10.52 -45.70
N LEU A 186 -40.93 -9.36 -46.04
CA LEU A 186 -40.97 -8.81 -47.41
C LEU A 186 -40.23 -9.72 -48.42
N ILE A 187 -39.10 -10.33 -48.03
CA ILE A 187 -38.40 -11.32 -48.84
C ILE A 187 -39.26 -12.57 -49.05
N GLU A 188 -39.92 -13.07 -48.00
CA GLU A 188 -40.85 -14.20 -48.13
C GLU A 188 -42.03 -13.89 -49.07
N GLU A 189 -42.66 -12.72 -48.93
CA GLU A 189 -43.75 -12.27 -49.79
C GLU A 189 -43.30 -12.14 -51.24
N HIS A 190 -42.15 -11.53 -51.50
CA HIS A 190 -41.54 -11.47 -52.83
C HIS A 190 -41.20 -12.87 -53.38
N MET A 191 -40.74 -13.80 -52.53
CA MET A 191 -40.44 -15.18 -52.95
C MET A 191 -41.71 -15.98 -53.26
N LYS A 192 -42.82 -15.74 -52.54
CA LYS A 192 -44.15 -16.32 -52.82
C LYS A 192 -44.66 -15.81 -54.17
N LEU A 193 -44.69 -14.48 -54.36
CA LEU A 193 -45.08 -13.84 -55.61
C LEU A 193 -44.21 -14.29 -56.80
N SER A 194 -42.89 -14.45 -56.62
CA SER A 194 -41.99 -14.96 -57.65
C SER A 194 -42.29 -16.42 -58.02
N LYS A 195 -42.58 -17.28 -57.04
CA LYS A 195 -43.01 -18.68 -57.26
C LYS A 195 -44.36 -18.79 -57.98
N GLU A 196 -45.27 -17.85 -57.75
CA GLU A 196 -46.59 -17.77 -58.42
C GLU A 196 -46.49 -17.18 -59.83
N GLN A 197 -45.69 -16.13 -60.02
CA GLN A 197 -45.45 -15.51 -61.33
C GLN A 197 -44.64 -16.40 -62.27
N THR A 198 -43.83 -17.34 -61.76
CA THR A 198 -43.05 -18.27 -62.59
C THR A 198 -43.94 -19.12 -63.52
N PRO A 199 -44.90 -19.94 -63.03
CA PRO A 199 -45.82 -20.68 -63.88
C PRO A 199 -46.73 -19.76 -64.69
N GLU A 200 -47.20 -18.64 -64.12
CA GLU A 200 -48.04 -17.69 -64.90
C GLU A 200 -47.30 -17.10 -66.10
N ASN A 201 -46.05 -16.69 -65.95
CA ASN A 201 -45.26 -16.13 -67.05
C ASN A 201 -44.88 -17.21 -68.06
N ILE A 202 -44.57 -18.44 -67.61
CA ILE A 202 -44.41 -19.57 -68.53
C ILE A 202 -45.69 -19.77 -69.36
N VAL A 203 -46.87 -19.80 -68.74
CA VAL A 203 -48.16 -19.92 -69.45
C VAL A 203 -48.46 -18.73 -70.37
N LYS A 204 -48.04 -17.51 -70.01
CA LYS A 204 -48.20 -16.29 -70.85
C LYS A 204 -47.23 -16.23 -72.05
N TYR A 205 -46.08 -16.91 -71.97
CA TYR A 205 -45.06 -16.96 -73.04
C TYR A 205 -45.03 -18.27 -73.84
N LEU A 206 -45.72 -19.32 -73.40
CA LEU A 206 -45.97 -20.52 -74.21
C LEU A 206 -46.82 -20.16 -75.43
N ASP A 207 -46.38 -20.59 -76.62
CA ASP A 207 -47.14 -20.36 -77.84
C ASP A 207 -48.47 -21.12 -77.80
N ARG A 208 -49.47 -20.59 -78.50
CA ARG A 208 -50.81 -21.18 -78.60
C ARG A 208 -50.78 -22.58 -79.21
N ASN A 209 -49.73 -22.97 -79.94
CA ASN A 209 -49.56 -24.35 -80.38
C ASN A 209 -49.01 -25.24 -79.26
N THR A 210 -48.01 -24.83 -78.49
CA THR A 210 -47.48 -25.61 -77.35
C THR A 210 -48.53 -25.84 -76.26
N CYS A 211 -49.44 -24.90 -76.05
CA CYS A 211 -50.60 -25.10 -75.16
C CYS A 211 -51.59 -26.16 -75.68
N LYS A 212 -51.76 -26.31 -77.01
CA LYS A 212 -52.53 -27.43 -77.58
C LYS A 212 -51.75 -28.74 -77.47
N GLU A 213 -50.46 -28.75 -77.80
CA GLU A 213 -49.60 -29.93 -77.70
C GLU A 213 -49.65 -30.52 -76.29
N PHE A 214 -49.71 -29.68 -75.25
CA PHE A 214 -49.91 -30.15 -73.87
C PHE A 214 -51.28 -30.81 -73.66
N GLN A 215 -52.37 -30.17 -74.09
CA GLN A 215 -53.74 -30.71 -73.98
C GLN A 215 -53.94 -31.99 -74.80
N GLU A 216 -53.36 -32.06 -76.00
CA GLU A 216 -53.35 -33.24 -76.86
C GLU A 216 -52.50 -34.36 -76.25
N ASN A 217 -51.37 -34.06 -75.62
CA ASN A 217 -50.59 -35.05 -74.85
C ASN A 217 -51.30 -35.52 -73.57
N GLU A 218 -52.09 -34.67 -72.92
CA GLU A 218 -52.90 -35.05 -71.77
C GLU A 218 -54.03 -36.00 -72.20
N TRP A 219 -54.78 -35.64 -73.24
CA TRP A 219 -55.80 -36.50 -73.84
C TRP A 219 -55.22 -37.84 -74.34
N LEU A 220 -54.09 -37.82 -75.05
CA LEU A 220 -53.40 -39.04 -75.50
C LEU A 220 -52.94 -39.93 -74.32
N LYS A 221 -52.60 -39.37 -73.16
CA LYS A 221 -52.30 -40.15 -71.95
C LYS A 221 -53.54 -40.77 -71.33
N GLU A 222 -54.73 -40.22 -71.51
CA GLU A 222 -55.98 -40.84 -71.10
C GLU A 222 -56.39 -41.94 -72.08
N GLU A 223 -56.34 -41.66 -73.38
CA GLU A 223 -56.61 -42.61 -74.47
C GLU A 223 -55.67 -43.84 -74.40
N VAL A 224 -54.37 -43.64 -74.12
CA VAL A 224 -53.42 -44.74 -73.90
C VAL A 224 -53.78 -45.60 -72.68
N LYS A 225 -54.34 -45.03 -71.59
CA LYS A 225 -54.83 -45.84 -70.45
C LYS A 225 -56.04 -46.68 -70.85
N ILE A 226 -56.91 -46.16 -71.72
CA ILE A 226 -58.06 -46.89 -72.26
C ILE A 226 -57.56 -48.08 -73.09
N TYR A 227 -56.69 -47.87 -74.08
CA TYR A 227 -56.15 -48.97 -74.89
C TYR A 227 -55.31 -49.97 -74.08
N GLN A 228 -54.55 -49.53 -73.06
CA GLN A 228 -53.85 -50.45 -72.15
C GLN A 228 -54.82 -51.35 -71.36
N LYS A 229 -55.98 -50.82 -70.96
CA LYS A 229 -57.04 -51.62 -70.35
C LYS A 229 -57.67 -52.57 -71.37
N GLU A 230 -58.05 -52.10 -72.56
CA GLU A 230 -58.66 -52.95 -73.59
C GLU A 230 -57.72 -54.10 -74.01
N VAL A 231 -56.42 -53.86 -74.13
CA VAL A 231 -55.40 -54.89 -74.39
C VAL A 231 -55.30 -55.88 -73.22
N SER A 232 -55.47 -55.43 -71.98
CA SER A 232 -55.48 -56.28 -70.79
C SER A 232 -56.75 -57.16 -70.72
N ASP A 233 -57.92 -56.56 -70.93
CA ASP A 233 -59.22 -57.24 -70.97
C ASP A 233 -59.26 -58.26 -72.14
N LEU A 234 -58.73 -57.91 -73.32
CA LEU A 234 -58.59 -58.80 -74.47
C LEU A 234 -57.59 -59.94 -74.21
N LYS A 235 -56.44 -59.66 -73.57
CA LYS A 235 -55.47 -60.70 -73.21
C LYS A 235 -56.07 -61.72 -72.25
N ALA A 236 -56.83 -61.26 -71.24
CA ALA A 236 -57.55 -62.16 -70.33
C ALA A 236 -58.59 -63.02 -71.06
N SER A 237 -59.31 -62.45 -72.03
CA SER A 237 -60.26 -63.18 -72.88
C SER A 237 -59.59 -64.25 -73.76
N ILE A 238 -58.42 -63.93 -74.34
CA ILE A 238 -57.61 -64.90 -75.10
C ILE A 238 -57.12 -66.03 -74.19
N GLN A 239 -56.58 -65.72 -73.00
CA GLN A 239 -56.11 -66.75 -72.06
C GLN A 239 -57.25 -67.67 -71.60
N LEU A 240 -58.45 -67.14 -71.34
CA LEU A 240 -59.63 -67.94 -71.02
C LEU A 240 -60.04 -68.84 -72.20
N LEU A 241 -60.00 -68.34 -73.43
CA LEU A 241 -60.27 -69.13 -74.63
C LEU A 241 -59.21 -70.22 -74.86
N GLU A 242 -57.94 -69.95 -74.54
CA GLU A 242 -56.85 -70.93 -74.58
C GLU A 242 -57.04 -72.01 -73.52
N GLU A 243 -57.40 -71.65 -72.28
CA GLU A 243 -57.76 -72.59 -71.20
C GLU A 243 -58.98 -73.45 -71.56
N GLU A 244 -60.03 -72.87 -72.15
CA GLU A 244 -61.19 -73.62 -72.63
C GLU A 244 -60.82 -74.58 -73.77
N ASN A 245 -60.01 -74.14 -74.74
CA ASN A 245 -59.54 -74.99 -75.84
C ASN A 245 -58.64 -76.12 -75.35
N ILE A 246 -57.70 -75.85 -74.44
CA ILE A 246 -56.87 -76.87 -73.78
C ILE A 246 -57.78 -77.84 -73.02
N GLY A 247 -58.77 -77.34 -72.27
CA GLY A 247 -59.75 -78.17 -71.58
C GLY A 247 -60.60 -79.04 -72.51
N LEU A 248 -60.96 -78.55 -73.70
CA LEU A 248 -61.68 -79.32 -74.73
C LEU A 248 -60.77 -80.36 -75.41
N VAL A 249 -59.52 -80.02 -75.70
CA VAL A 249 -58.52 -80.95 -76.26
C VAL A 249 -58.18 -82.05 -75.25
N THR A 250 -58.02 -81.72 -73.97
CA THR A 250 -57.83 -82.70 -72.89
C THR A 250 -59.06 -83.61 -72.78
N LYS A 251 -60.29 -83.07 -72.77
CA LYS A 251 -61.52 -83.89 -72.80
C LYS A 251 -61.60 -84.79 -74.04
N LEU A 252 -61.12 -84.34 -75.20
CA LEU A 252 -61.07 -85.14 -76.43
C LEU A 252 -60.01 -86.26 -76.37
N ILE A 253 -58.87 -85.99 -75.72
CA ILE A 253 -57.82 -86.97 -75.45
C ILE A 253 -58.33 -88.01 -74.43
N ASP A 254 -58.91 -87.57 -73.31
CA ASP A 254 -59.47 -88.45 -72.28
C ASP A 254 -60.62 -89.31 -72.84
N ALA A 255 -61.50 -88.75 -73.68
CA ALA A 255 -62.54 -89.52 -74.36
C ALA A 255 -61.95 -90.59 -75.31
N LYS A 256 -60.84 -90.29 -76.00
CA LYS A 256 -60.11 -91.28 -76.81
C LYS A 256 -59.35 -92.31 -75.97
N LEU A 257 -58.88 -91.96 -74.77
CA LEU A 257 -58.18 -92.86 -73.86
C LEU A 257 -59.15 -93.78 -73.09
N GLN A 258 -60.36 -93.31 -72.77
CA GLN A 258 -61.42 -94.14 -72.19
C GLN A 258 -62.10 -95.05 -73.23
N ILE A 259 -62.03 -94.71 -74.53
CA ILE A 259 -62.68 -95.47 -75.62
C ILE A 259 -61.69 -95.83 -76.72
N VAL A 260 -60.81 -96.81 -76.44
CA VAL A 260 -60.54 -98.00 -77.30
C VAL A 260 -59.49 -98.92 -76.64
N PRO A 261 -59.85 -100.17 -76.31
CA PRO A 261 -58.88 -101.21 -75.95
C PRO A 261 -58.02 -101.66 -77.15
N ARG A 262 -56.85 -102.23 -76.86
CA ARG A 262 -55.91 -102.80 -77.84
C ARG A 262 -56.60 -103.67 -78.91
N HIS A 263 -56.40 -103.35 -80.20
CA HIS A 263 -55.84 -104.24 -81.25
C HIS A 263 -55.97 -103.61 -82.66
N LEU A 264 -55.22 -104.16 -83.62
CA LEU A 264 -55.27 -103.97 -85.09
C LEU A 264 -54.69 -102.68 -85.72
N PHE A 265 -53.79 -102.93 -86.69
CA PHE A 265 -53.58 -102.18 -87.95
C PHE A 265 -52.93 -100.77 -87.94
N LEU A 266 -52.13 -100.35 -88.94
CA LEU A 266 -51.36 -100.98 -90.05
C LEU A 266 -50.13 -100.07 -90.31
N ILE A 267 -48.89 -100.56 -90.43
CA ILE A 267 -48.18 -100.95 -91.68
C ILE A 267 -48.04 -99.85 -92.75
N GLN A 268 -46.77 -99.59 -93.13
CA GLN A 268 -46.24 -98.92 -94.35
C GLN A 268 -46.70 -97.50 -94.73
N ALA A 269 -45.89 -96.52 -94.34
CA ALA A 269 -45.20 -95.60 -95.27
C ALA A 269 -43.80 -95.32 -94.66
N ALA A 270 -42.64 -95.28 -95.35
CA ALA A 270 -42.30 -95.11 -96.77
C ALA A 270 -42.50 -93.68 -97.32
N GLY A 271 -41.50 -92.82 -97.11
CA GLY A 271 -41.34 -91.57 -97.88
C GLY A 271 -40.92 -90.34 -97.07
N LEU A 272 -40.10 -89.51 -97.70
CA LEU A 272 -39.89 -88.08 -97.44
C LEU A 272 -39.66 -87.63 -95.98
N GLN A 273 -38.38 -87.55 -95.58
CA GLN A 273 -37.92 -86.38 -94.86
C GLN A 273 -37.83 -85.21 -95.86
N GLU A 274 -38.97 -84.58 -96.13
CA GLU A 274 -39.01 -83.29 -96.83
C GLU A 274 -39.12 -82.19 -95.77
N GLY A 275 -38.12 -81.30 -95.72
CA GLY A 275 -38.04 -80.25 -94.70
C GLY A 275 -39.13 -79.21 -94.93
N PHE A 276 -40.09 -79.12 -94.01
CA PHE A 276 -41.18 -78.16 -94.10
C PHE A 276 -40.68 -76.71 -94.02
N PRO A 277 -41.19 -75.79 -94.87
CA PRO A 277 -40.98 -74.37 -94.74
C PRO A 277 -41.98 -73.74 -93.74
N LYS A 278 -41.77 -72.45 -93.43
CA LYS A 278 -42.45 -71.60 -92.41
C LYS A 278 -41.93 -71.79 -90.98
N ASP A 279 -41.98 -70.79 -90.10
CA ASP A 279 -42.29 -69.36 -90.29
C ASP A 279 -41.44 -68.51 -89.32
N GLU A 280 -41.47 -67.18 -89.45
CA GLU A 280 -40.91 -66.30 -88.41
C GLU A 280 -41.83 -66.27 -87.18
N MET A 281 -41.37 -66.81 -86.04
CA MET A 281 -41.88 -66.35 -84.74
C MET A 281 -40.82 -66.38 -83.65
N LYS A 282 -40.83 -65.34 -82.81
CA LYS A 282 -39.89 -65.14 -81.70
C LYS A 282 -40.47 -65.79 -80.45
N GLU A 283 -39.83 -66.82 -79.93
CA GLU A 283 -40.12 -67.29 -78.58
C GLU A 283 -39.27 -66.49 -77.59
N ILE A 284 -39.94 -65.81 -76.67
CA ILE A 284 -39.34 -65.04 -75.57
C ILE A 284 -39.48 -65.89 -74.32
N GLU A 285 -38.36 -66.27 -73.70
CA GLU A 285 -38.40 -66.79 -72.33
C GLU A 285 -37.55 -65.91 -71.39
N TYR A 286 -37.99 -65.85 -70.14
CA TYR A 286 -37.66 -64.81 -69.18
C TYR A 286 -36.41 -65.14 -68.37
N ARG A 287 -35.69 -64.10 -67.91
CA ARG A 287 -35.00 -64.15 -66.62
C ARG A 287 -35.14 -62.83 -65.87
N GLU A 288 -35.06 -62.93 -64.56
CA GLU A 288 -35.65 -62.04 -63.57
C GLU A 288 -34.56 -61.48 -62.63
N TYR A 289 -34.87 -60.38 -61.93
CA TYR A 289 -34.20 -59.81 -60.76
C TYR A 289 -32.78 -59.18 -60.85
N ALA A 290 -32.78 -57.86 -60.65
CA ALA A 290 -32.22 -57.13 -59.48
C ALA A 290 -30.70 -56.89 -59.28
N ALA A 291 -30.42 -55.59 -59.11
CA ALA A 291 -29.54 -54.94 -58.11
C ALA A 291 -27.99 -54.98 -58.26
N GLU A 292 -27.37 -53.89 -57.73
CA GLU A 292 -25.93 -53.64 -57.55
C GLU A 292 -25.06 -53.61 -58.85
N ALA A 293 -23.87 -53.00 -58.92
CA ALA A 293 -23.29 -51.79 -58.29
C ALA A 293 -21.97 -51.45 -59.04
N ASP A 294 -21.45 -50.22 -58.86
CA ASP A 294 -20.14 -49.73 -59.37
C ASP A 294 -19.91 -49.74 -60.91
N GLY A 295 -18.97 -48.97 -61.47
CA GLY A 295 -18.15 -47.90 -60.88
C GLY A 295 -17.18 -47.27 -61.89
N ASP A 296 -16.76 -46.03 -61.62
CA ASP A 296 -15.64 -45.22 -62.17
C ASP A 296 -15.13 -45.46 -63.62
N GLU A 297 -15.08 -44.39 -64.43
CA GLU A 297 -13.83 -44.07 -65.13
C GLU A 297 -13.68 -42.55 -65.40
N SER A 298 -12.82 -41.88 -64.63
CA SER A 298 -12.41 -40.49 -64.91
C SER A 298 -11.41 -40.40 -66.07
N LEU A 299 -11.39 -39.29 -66.83
CA LEU A 299 -10.13 -38.70 -67.31
C LEU A 299 -10.24 -37.23 -67.77
N ARG A 300 -9.09 -36.54 -67.77
CA ARG A 300 -8.89 -35.10 -68.08
C ARG A 300 -9.00 -34.82 -69.60
N SER A 301 -9.10 -33.57 -70.08
CA SER A 301 -7.90 -32.76 -70.41
C SER A 301 -8.14 -31.32 -70.95
N THR A 302 -7.33 -30.37 -70.43
CA THR A 302 -6.54 -29.35 -71.19
C THR A 302 -7.19 -28.12 -71.88
N THR A 303 -7.01 -26.96 -71.22
CA THR A 303 -6.74 -25.56 -71.69
C THR A 303 -6.88 -25.12 -73.17
N VAL A 304 -7.70 -24.07 -73.42
CA VAL A 304 -7.32 -22.63 -73.62
C VAL A 304 -6.01 -22.34 -74.40
N PRO A 305 -5.88 -21.37 -75.38
CA PRO A 305 -6.59 -20.07 -75.56
C PRO A 305 -6.91 -19.58 -77.03
N TYR A 306 -7.40 -18.32 -77.16
CA TYR A 306 -7.15 -17.33 -78.26
C TYR A 306 -7.83 -17.52 -79.65
N GLN A 307 -8.06 -16.50 -80.52
CA GLN A 307 -8.11 -15.01 -80.40
C GLN A 307 -8.78 -14.33 -81.63
N LYS A 308 -9.27 -13.07 -81.49
CA LYS A 308 -9.48 -12.03 -82.56
C LYS A 308 -10.57 -12.35 -83.64
N ASN A 309 -11.17 -11.39 -84.39
CA ASN A 309 -10.92 -9.96 -84.71
C ASN A 309 -12.29 -9.17 -84.74
N LYS A 310 -12.40 -7.88 -84.37
CA LYS A 310 -12.25 -6.64 -85.21
C LYS A 310 -13.12 -6.59 -86.48
N THR A 311 -13.71 -5.49 -86.98
CA THR A 311 -13.88 -4.04 -86.62
C THR A 311 -14.96 -3.43 -87.60
N PHE A 312 -15.48 -2.19 -87.57
CA PHE A 312 -15.26 -0.93 -86.82
C PHE A 312 -16.52 -0.02 -86.95
N ALA A 313 -16.68 0.99 -86.08
CA ALA A 313 -17.33 2.28 -86.40
C ALA A 313 -16.57 3.42 -85.68
N LYS A 314 -16.51 4.62 -86.26
CA LYS A 314 -15.49 5.64 -85.92
C LYS A 314 -15.95 7.05 -86.27
N ILE A 315 -15.77 8.01 -85.35
CA ILE A 315 -15.68 9.45 -85.65
C ILE A 315 -14.40 10.00 -85.00
N GLN A 316 -13.72 10.88 -85.73
CA GLN A 316 -12.51 11.65 -85.41
C GLN A 316 -12.91 13.15 -85.44
N SER A 317 -12.15 14.15 -84.98
CA SER A 317 -10.82 14.25 -84.31
C SER A 317 -10.88 15.52 -83.41
N GLU A 318 -9.86 16.16 -82.79
CA GLU A 318 -8.47 16.56 -83.08
C GLU A 318 -7.83 17.02 -81.73
N THR A 319 -6.51 17.17 -81.49
CA THR A 319 -5.24 16.73 -82.14
C THR A 319 -4.06 17.00 -81.16
N GLU A 320 -2.90 16.37 -81.40
CA GLU A 320 -1.56 16.69 -80.86
C GLU A 320 -1.11 16.27 -79.43
N LYS A 321 0.23 16.32 -79.28
CA LYS A 321 1.16 15.70 -78.31
C LYS A 321 2.54 16.43 -78.47
N PRO A 322 3.61 16.24 -77.65
CA PRO A 322 3.89 15.16 -76.68
C PRO A 322 4.46 15.63 -75.30
N GLU A 323 4.93 14.67 -74.49
CA GLU A 323 6.17 14.64 -73.63
C GLU A 323 6.72 15.93 -72.96
N ASP A 324 7.20 15.94 -71.71
CA ASP A 324 7.30 14.93 -70.63
C ASP A 324 7.63 15.65 -69.28
N SER A 325 7.85 14.90 -68.18
CA SER A 325 8.29 15.32 -66.83
C SER A 325 7.20 15.69 -65.81
N ASP A 326 6.97 14.71 -64.92
CA ASP A 326 6.39 14.75 -63.57
C ASP A 326 6.35 16.10 -62.82
N GLU A 327 5.20 16.41 -62.19
CA GLU A 327 5.13 16.79 -60.77
C GLU A 327 3.70 16.59 -60.18
N GLU A 328 3.64 16.19 -58.90
CA GLU A 328 2.51 16.19 -57.95
C GLU A 328 1.14 15.47 -58.21
N LEU A 329 0.87 14.49 -57.32
CA LEU A 329 -0.38 14.28 -56.57
C LEU A 329 -1.70 13.90 -57.31
N GLN A 330 -2.11 12.63 -57.19
CA GLN A 330 -3.05 12.19 -56.12
C GLN A 330 -3.35 10.67 -56.10
N LYS A 331 -3.81 10.18 -54.93
CA LYS A 331 -4.43 8.85 -54.67
C LYS A 331 -3.53 7.61 -54.84
N ILE A 332 -2.62 7.43 -53.90
CA ILE A 332 -2.10 6.11 -53.51
C ILE A 332 -3.08 5.45 -52.51
N SER A 333 -3.09 4.11 -52.50
CA SER A 333 -3.96 3.24 -51.70
C SER A 333 -3.75 3.32 -50.18
N THR A 334 -4.70 2.74 -49.45
CA THR A 334 -4.71 2.48 -48.00
C THR A 334 -3.38 1.97 -47.42
N PRO A 335 -2.79 2.66 -46.43
CA PRO A 335 -1.81 2.07 -45.51
C PRO A 335 -2.48 1.46 -44.27
N THR A 336 -1.80 0.46 -43.70
CA THR A 336 -2.18 -0.34 -42.54
C THR A 336 -2.47 0.47 -41.27
N SER A 337 -3.53 0.12 -40.55
CA SER A 337 -3.97 0.77 -39.30
C SER A 337 -3.27 0.32 -38.02
N ASP A 338 -2.23 -0.51 -38.12
CA ASP A 338 -1.65 -1.23 -36.97
C ASP A 338 -0.53 -0.45 -36.25
N SER A 339 -0.08 0.68 -36.82
CA SER A 339 1.08 1.45 -36.35
C SER A 339 0.77 2.53 -35.29
N LEU A 340 -0.47 2.60 -34.79
CA LEU A 340 -0.90 3.58 -33.78
C LEU A 340 -1.45 2.95 -32.49
N LEU A 341 -1.47 1.61 -32.39
CA LEU A 341 -1.92 0.89 -31.19
C LEU A 341 -0.75 0.32 -30.36
N SER A 342 0.50 0.54 -30.78
CA SER A 342 1.70 -0.12 -30.24
C SER A 342 2.64 0.80 -29.44
N GLU A 343 2.22 2.04 -29.17
CA GLU A 343 2.85 2.92 -28.17
C GLU A 343 2.07 2.87 -26.85
N ASP A 344 0.76 3.19 -26.84
CA ASP A 344 -0.13 3.15 -25.66
C ASP A 344 -0.01 1.85 -24.82
N GLU A 345 0.11 0.69 -25.47
CA GLU A 345 0.13 -0.61 -24.79
C GLU A 345 1.39 -0.83 -23.91
N LYS A 346 2.42 0.03 -24.03
CA LYS A 346 3.57 0.04 -23.11
C LYS A 346 3.30 0.82 -21.82
N ASP A 347 2.59 1.94 -21.91
CA ASP A 347 2.33 2.82 -20.76
C ASP A 347 1.36 2.13 -19.76
N PHE A 348 0.44 1.30 -20.27
CA PHE A 348 -0.39 0.42 -19.43
C PHE A 348 0.40 -0.73 -18.78
N GLN A 349 1.52 -1.16 -19.36
CA GLN A 349 2.38 -2.20 -18.80
C GLN A 349 3.11 -1.69 -17.54
N GLU A 350 3.60 -0.45 -17.54
CA GLU A 350 4.29 0.17 -16.40
C GLU A 350 3.35 0.41 -15.21
N TYR A 351 2.08 0.75 -15.46
CA TYR A 351 1.06 0.85 -14.42
C TYR A 351 0.73 -0.51 -13.74
N LEU A 352 0.74 -1.60 -14.50
CA LEU A 352 0.46 -2.95 -13.96
C LEU A 352 1.60 -3.49 -13.08
N GLU A 353 2.85 -3.11 -13.32
CA GLU A 353 3.96 -3.52 -12.44
C GLU A 353 3.93 -2.78 -11.09
N LEU A 354 3.41 -1.56 -11.03
CA LEU A 354 3.24 -0.79 -9.78
C LEU A 354 2.21 -1.42 -8.83
N GLU A 355 1.12 -1.98 -9.33
CA GLU A 355 0.04 -2.56 -8.50
C GLU A 355 0.49 -3.80 -7.71
N THR A 356 1.54 -4.49 -8.15
CA THR A 356 2.10 -5.67 -7.43
C THR A 356 3.04 -5.30 -6.28
N ASN A 357 3.51 -4.04 -6.20
CA ASN A 357 4.47 -3.58 -5.19
C ASN A 357 3.79 -3.16 -3.88
N LEU A 358 3.12 -4.11 -3.20
CA LEU A 358 2.60 -3.88 -1.85
C LEU A 358 3.74 -3.54 -0.87
N LEU A 359 3.74 -2.29 -0.38
CA LEU A 359 4.66 -1.76 0.64
C LEU A 359 4.45 -2.46 2.01
N CYS A 360 5.00 -3.66 2.15
CA CYS A 360 4.91 -4.47 3.36
C CYS A 360 5.87 -3.96 4.44
N VAL A 361 5.41 -2.98 5.24
CA VAL A 361 6.19 -2.38 6.34
C VAL A 361 6.30 -3.36 7.53
N VAL A 362 7.32 -4.22 7.49
CA VAL A 362 7.66 -5.11 8.61
C VAL A 362 8.33 -4.31 9.73
N GLY A 363 7.52 -3.86 10.70
CA GLY A 363 7.99 -3.15 11.89
C GLY A 363 8.93 -3.99 12.76
N LYS A 364 10.24 -3.71 12.72
CA LYS A 364 11.23 -4.33 13.60
C LYS A 364 11.21 -3.67 14.97
N ALA A 365 10.77 -4.39 16.00
CA ALA A 365 10.87 -3.91 17.37
C ALA A 365 12.34 -3.71 17.78
N MET A 366 12.69 -2.46 18.11
CA MET A 366 13.98 -2.11 18.73
C MET A 366 13.92 -2.42 20.23
N PRO A 367 14.98 -2.95 20.84
CA PRO A 367 15.05 -3.05 22.29
C PRO A 367 15.04 -1.64 22.88
N ILE A 368 14.15 -1.41 23.85
CA ILE A 368 14.13 -0.16 24.61
C ILE A 368 15.43 -0.09 25.42
N HIS A 369 16.14 1.03 25.34
CA HIS A 369 17.31 1.25 26.17
C HIS A 369 16.86 1.47 27.62
N GLU A 370 17.14 0.51 28.50
CA GLU A 370 17.04 0.70 29.94
C GLU A 370 17.99 1.83 30.35
N GLN A 371 17.42 2.97 30.73
CA GLN A 371 18.17 4.07 31.33
C GLN A 371 18.66 3.63 32.73
N PRO A 372 19.84 4.10 33.18
CA PRO A 372 20.36 3.77 34.49
C PRO A 372 19.43 4.26 35.62
N GLU A 373 19.42 3.51 36.71
CA GLU A 373 18.56 3.68 37.89
C GLU A 373 18.78 5.03 38.60
N GLU A 374 18.00 6.05 38.25
CA GLU A 374 17.96 7.32 38.99
C GLU A 374 17.23 7.16 40.34
N MET A 375 17.87 7.65 41.41
CA MET A 375 17.38 7.47 42.78
C MET A 375 16.13 8.32 43.08
N PRO A 376 15.21 7.82 43.94
CA PRO A 376 13.91 8.46 44.17
C PRO A 376 14.02 9.78 44.94
N SER A 377 13.92 10.90 44.22
CA SER A 377 13.77 12.22 44.83
C SER A 377 12.32 12.44 45.28
N THR A 378 12.08 12.28 46.58
CA THR A 378 10.73 12.38 47.18
C THR A 378 10.21 13.82 47.26
N SER A 379 9.13 14.11 46.55
CA SER A 379 8.12 15.10 46.97
C SER A 379 6.72 14.61 46.56
N HIS A 380 5.69 15.05 47.29
CA HIS A 380 4.40 14.36 47.28
C HIS A 380 3.42 14.82 46.20
N THR A 381 2.68 13.83 45.70
CA THR A 381 1.37 13.88 45.06
C THR A 381 0.47 15.07 45.41
N GLU A 382 -0.19 15.62 44.39
CA GLU A 382 -1.64 15.88 44.44
C GLU A 382 -2.28 15.58 43.07
N ASP A 383 -3.48 14.99 43.06
CA ASP A 383 -4.19 14.54 41.85
C ASP A 383 -4.78 15.71 41.04
N GLY A 384 -4.79 15.61 39.71
CA GLY A 384 -5.18 16.74 38.85
C GLY A 384 -5.48 16.43 37.39
N VAL A 385 -6.39 15.47 37.12
CA VAL A 385 -6.85 15.04 35.77
C VAL A 385 -6.88 16.18 34.74
N THR A 386 -5.83 16.26 33.92
CA THR A 386 -5.81 17.10 32.71
C THR A 386 -5.04 16.42 31.57
N GLY A 387 -5.59 15.31 31.09
CA GLY A 387 -5.34 14.84 29.72
C GLY A 387 -5.90 15.85 28.71
N LYS A 388 -5.26 17.02 28.60
CA LYS A 388 -5.57 18.04 27.60
C LYS A 388 -5.17 17.51 26.24
N SER A 389 -6.07 16.78 25.58
CA SER A 389 -6.00 16.64 24.14
C SER A 389 -6.21 18.05 23.57
N ASP A 390 -5.12 18.71 23.16
CA ASP A 390 -5.16 20.05 22.60
C ASP A 390 -5.70 20.00 21.17
N ARG A 391 -6.99 19.72 21.09
CA ARG A 391 -7.78 19.63 19.87
C ARG A 391 -8.22 21.05 19.55
N HIS A 392 -7.38 21.79 18.84
CA HIS A 392 -7.75 23.11 18.33
C HIS A 392 -8.98 22.93 17.40
N ILE A 393 -10.15 23.40 17.84
CA ILE A 393 -11.41 23.21 17.10
C ILE A 393 -11.50 24.33 16.05
N THR A 394 -11.04 24.05 14.83
CA THR A 394 -11.04 25.04 13.75
C THR A 394 -12.45 25.46 13.37
N ALA A 395 -12.64 26.74 13.00
CA ALA A 395 -13.96 27.31 12.71
C ALA A 395 -14.73 26.56 11.59
N ARG A 396 -14.03 25.88 10.67
CA ARG A 396 -14.65 25.04 9.63
C ARG A 396 -15.28 23.77 10.19
N MET A 397 -14.66 23.16 11.21
CA MET A 397 -15.22 22.01 11.95
C MET A 397 -16.50 22.42 12.69
N ILE A 398 -16.51 23.61 13.31
CA ILE A 398 -17.70 24.17 13.95
C ILE A 398 -18.82 24.41 12.92
N ARG A 399 -18.48 24.96 11.74
CA ARG A 399 -19.45 25.20 10.67
C ARG A 399 -20.08 23.91 10.17
N ALA A 400 -19.29 22.88 9.88
CA ALA A 400 -19.79 21.58 9.42
C ALA A 400 -20.82 20.97 10.40
N LEU A 401 -20.56 21.07 11.71
CA LEU A 401 -21.47 20.61 12.77
C LEU A 401 -22.76 21.44 12.92
N SER A 402 -22.78 22.67 12.37
CA SER A 402 -23.99 23.49 12.29
C SER A 402 -24.81 23.25 11.03
N GLU A 403 -24.17 22.89 9.92
CA GLU A 403 -24.83 22.54 8.65
C GLU A 403 -25.53 21.16 8.76
N GLU A 404 -24.93 20.21 9.49
CA GLU A 404 -25.50 18.87 9.79
C GLU A 404 -26.79 18.89 10.64
N LYS A 405 -27.24 20.07 11.11
CA LYS A 405 -28.46 20.26 11.93
C LYS A 405 -29.62 20.97 11.21
N VAL A 406 -29.51 21.17 9.89
CA VAL A 406 -30.52 21.89 9.08
C VAL A 406 -31.05 21.02 7.92
N GLY A 407 -30.78 19.71 7.95
CA GLY A 407 -31.36 18.69 7.06
C GLY A 407 -32.57 18.02 7.68
#